data_AF-A0A2V9DHB1-F1
#
_entry.id   AF-A0A2V9DHB1-F1
#
_cell.length_a   1.000
_cell.length_b   1.000
_cell.length_c   1.000
_cell.angle_alpha   90.00
_cell.angle_beta   90.00
_cell.angle_gamma   90.00
#
_symmetry.space_group_name_H-M   'P 1'
#
loop_
_entity.id
_entity.type
_entity.pdbx_description
1 polymer ?
#
loop_
_entity_poly.entity_id
_entity_poly.type
_entity_poly.pdbx_seq_one_letter_code
_entity_poly.pdbx_strand_id
1 'polypeptide(L)'
;MVYITTMPQMEKVVRQSVSIPERIARRVRGLAKTQKTSANRVLVDLIQAGLESKEAEKTRFFTLADQLSECRDPHERESLKRELARMTFGK
;
A
#
# COMPACT_ATOMS: atom_id res chain seq x y z
N MET A 1 -31.50 -33.67 6.54
CA MET A 1 -30.36 -32.80 6.88
C MET A 1 -29.81 -32.25 5.56
N VAL A 2 -30.21 -31.05 5.18
CA VAL A 2 -29.81 -30.43 3.90
C VAL A 2 -28.52 -29.66 4.16
N TYR A 3 -27.42 -30.10 3.55
CA TYR A 3 -26.15 -29.39 3.62
C TYR A 3 -26.21 -28.18 2.70
N ILE A 4 -26.36 -26.99 3.27
CA ILE A 4 -26.17 -25.74 2.56
C ILE A 4 -24.66 -25.55 2.45
N THR A 5 -24.06 -26.05 1.37
CA THR A 5 -22.68 -25.70 1.02
C THR A 5 -22.68 -24.22 0.65
N THR A 6 -22.29 -23.37 1.60
CA THR A 6 -21.89 -22.00 1.33
C THR A 6 -20.60 -22.04 0.52
N MET A 7 -20.73 -22.08 -0.80
CA MET A 7 -19.58 -21.95 -1.69
C MET A 7 -18.89 -20.61 -1.38
N PRO A 8 -17.56 -20.60 -1.12
CA PRO A 8 -16.84 -19.35 -0.96
C PRO A 8 -17.03 -18.55 -2.25
N GLN A 9 -17.61 -17.37 -2.13
CA GLN A 9 -17.87 -16.49 -3.25
C GLN A 9 -16.51 -16.12 -3.87
N MET A 10 -16.12 -16.81 -4.93
CA MET A 10 -14.86 -16.57 -5.63
C MET A 10 -14.76 -15.08 -5.97
N GLU A 11 -13.70 -14.43 -5.52
CA GLU A 11 -13.44 -13.04 -5.88
C GLU A 11 -13.44 -12.92 -7.41
N LYS A 12 -14.22 -11.97 -7.93
CA LYS A 12 -14.31 -11.76 -9.37
C LYS A 12 -12.96 -11.27 -9.90
N VAL A 13 -12.24 -12.14 -10.58
CA VAL A 13 -10.96 -11.80 -11.22
C VAL A 13 -11.23 -10.96 -12.46
N VAL A 14 -10.81 -9.70 -12.44
CA VAL A 14 -10.86 -8.81 -13.61
C VAL A 14 -9.50 -8.81 -14.29
N ARG A 15 -9.47 -9.15 -15.58
CA ARG A 15 -8.23 -9.09 -16.37
C ARG A 15 -7.91 -7.64 -16.73
N GLN A 16 -6.70 -7.22 -16.42
CA GLN A 16 -6.18 -5.91 -16.81
C GLN A 16 -4.88 -6.07 -17.59
N SER A 17 -4.80 -5.43 -18.76
CA SER A 17 -3.59 -5.39 -19.57
C SER A 17 -2.88 -4.06 -19.35
N VAL A 18 -1.64 -4.12 -18.84
CA VAL A 18 -0.86 -2.92 -18.54
C VAL A 18 0.44 -2.94 -19.34
N SER A 19 0.70 -1.85 -20.08
CA SER A 19 2.00 -1.64 -20.72
C SER A 19 2.95 -1.07 -19.69
N ILE A 20 4.07 -1.75 -19.45
CA ILE A 20 5.09 -1.32 -18.49
C ILE A 20 6.42 -1.04 -19.19
N PRO A 21 7.18 -0.02 -18.76
CA PRO A 21 8.51 0.25 -19.30
C PRO A 21 9.45 -0.95 -19.18
N GLU A 22 10.33 -1.13 -20.17
CA GLU A 22 11.25 -2.27 -20.23
C GLU A 22 12.08 -2.45 -18.95
N ARG A 23 12.56 -1.33 -18.38
CA ARG A 23 13.33 -1.32 -17.13
C ARG A 23 12.56 -1.98 -15.97
N ILE A 24 11.27 -1.70 -15.85
CA ILE A 24 10.41 -2.29 -14.82
C ILE A 24 10.15 -3.76 -15.13
N ALA A 25 9.82 -4.08 -16.38
CA ALA A 25 9.58 -5.46 -16.83
C ALA A 25 10.80 -6.38 -16.56
N ARG A 26 12.03 -5.88 -16.73
CA ARG A 26 13.26 -6.62 -16.40
C ARG A 26 13.40 -6.85 -14.90
N ARG A 27 13.11 -5.85 -14.05
CA ARG A 27 13.17 -5.99 -12.59
C ARG A 27 12.15 -7.01 -12.08
N VAL A 28 10.91 -6.94 -12.55
CA VAL A 28 9.84 -7.89 -12.17
C VAL A 28 10.24 -9.31 -12.55
N ARG A 29 10.75 -9.52 -13.77
CA ARG A 29 11.25 -10.84 -14.20
C ARG A 29 12.42 -11.34 -13.36
N GLY A 30 13.33 -10.46 -12.96
CA GLY A 30 14.44 -10.81 -12.05
C GLY A 30 13.93 -11.28 -10.69
N LEU A 31 13.01 -10.52 -10.08
CA LEU A 31 12.37 -10.85 -8.81
C LEU A 31 11.60 -12.18 -8.88
N ALA A 32 10.90 -12.42 -9.98
CA ALA A 32 10.17 -13.66 -10.21
C ALA A 32 11.09 -14.88 -10.26
N LYS A 33 12.25 -14.76 -10.94
CA LYS A 33 13.27 -15.82 -10.98
C LYS A 33 13.83 -16.11 -9.58
N THR A 34 14.21 -15.08 -8.83
CA THR A 34 14.76 -15.23 -7.47
C THR A 34 13.76 -15.89 -6.53
N GLN A 35 12.48 -15.53 -6.63
CA GLN A 35 11.40 -16.05 -5.79
C GLN A 35 10.78 -17.36 -6.31
N LYS A 36 11.27 -17.90 -7.43
CA LYS A 36 10.73 -19.11 -8.10
C LYS A 36 9.21 -19.02 -8.34
N THR A 37 8.73 -17.85 -8.72
CA THR A 37 7.31 -17.58 -8.96
C THR A 37 7.09 -16.92 -10.33
N SER A 38 5.84 -16.75 -10.73
CA SER A 38 5.51 -16.10 -12.01
C SER A 38 5.70 -14.58 -11.92
N ALA A 39 6.09 -13.97 -13.05
CA ALA A 39 6.17 -12.51 -13.15
C ALA A 39 4.82 -11.83 -12.85
N ASN A 40 3.71 -12.49 -13.22
CA ASN A 40 2.37 -11.99 -12.92
C ASN A 40 2.10 -11.98 -11.40
N ARG A 41 2.49 -13.03 -10.68
CA ARG A 41 2.33 -13.09 -9.22
C ARG A 41 3.12 -11.99 -8.53
N VAL A 42 4.39 -11.80 -8.92
CA VAL A 42 5.20 -10.68 -8.41
C VAL A 42 4.55 -9.33 -8.70
N LEU A 43 3.99 -9.14 -9.90
CA LEU A 43 3.29 -7.91 -10.26
C LEU A 43 2.10 -7.63 -9.35
N VAL A 44 1.24 -8.63 -9.13
CA VAL A 44 0.07 -8.51 -8.24
C VAL A 44 0.52 -8.21 -6.81
N ASP A 45 1.50 -8.94 -6.28
CA ASP A 45 1.99 -8.76 -4.92
C ASP A 45 2.61 -7.36 -4.72
N LEU A 46 3.36 -6.86 -5.72
CA LEU A 46 3.93 -5.51 -5.69
C LEU A 46 2.86 -4.42 -5.78
N ILE A 47 1.80 -4.62 -6.57
CA ILE A 47 0.68 -3.68 -6.66
C ILE A 47 -0.05 -3.63 -5.32
N GLN A 48 -0.35 -4.79 -4.73
CA GLN A 48 -1.00 -4.88 -3.43
C GLN A 48 -0.16 -4.18 -2.35
N ALA A 49 1.12 -4.53 -2.22
CA ALA A 49 2.02 -3.89 -1.26
C ALA A 49 2.17 -2.38 -1.50
N GLY A 50 2.16 -1.94 -2.77
CA GLY A 50 2.18 -0.53 -3.13
C GLY A 50 0.91 0.22 -2.70
N LEU A 51 -0.26 -0.39 -2.86
CA LEU A 51 -1.54 0.15 -2.40
C LEU A 51 -1.59 0.22 -0.88
N GLU A 52 -1.23 -0.86 -0.19
CA GLU A 52 -1.17 -0.92 1.28
C GLU A 52 -0.20 0.12 1.85
N SER A 53 0.97 0.28 1.24
CA SER A 53 1.95 1.30 1.63
C SER A 53 1.39 2.72 1.49
N LYS A 54 0.65 2.99 0.40
CA LYS A 54 -0.01 4.28 0.18
C LYS A 54 -1.14 4.54 1.18
N GLU A 55 -1.90 3.52 1.53
CA GLU A 55 -2.94 3.63 2.55
C GLU A 55 -2.33 3.85 3.94
N ALA A 56 -1.27 3.12 4.28
CA ALA A 56 -0.55 3.29 5.54
C ALA A 56 0.07 4.69 5.68
N GLU A 57 0.61 5.26 4.59
CA GLU A 57 1.11 6.64 4.55
C GLU A 57 0.00 7.65 4.86
N LYS A 58 -1.19 7.48 4.27
CA LYS A 58 -2.37 8.31 4.56
C LYS A 58 -2.84 8.17 6.00
N THR A 59 -2.98 6.94 6.50
CA THR A 59 -3.43 6.71 7.88
C THR A 59 -2.47 7.36 8.87
N ARG A 60 -1.16 7.19 8.69
CA ARG A 60 -0.15 7.86 9.53
C ARG A 60 -0.29 9.37 9.49
N PHE A 61 -0.51 9.94 8.30
CA PHE A 61 -0.72 11.38 8.15
C PHE A 61 -1.95 11.86 8.93
N PHE A 62 -3.09 11.18 8.80
CA PHE A 62 -4.30 11.54 9.53
C PHE A 62 -4.15 11.38 11.05
N THR A 63 -3.54 10.28 11.51
CA THR A 63 -3.26 10.08 12.94
C THR A 63 -2.40 11.22 13.51
N LEU A 64 -1.37 11.67 12.78
CA LEU A 64 -0.55 12.81 13.22
C LEU A 64 -1.35 14.13 13.23
N ALA A 65 -2.26 14.33 12.27
CA ALA A 65 -3.12 15.51 12.21
C ALA A 65 -4.14 15.55 13.37
N ASP A 66 -4.71 14.39 13.72
CA ASP A 66 -5.60 14.25 14.88
C ASP A 66 -4.84 14.52 16.18
N GLN A 67 -3.66 13.90 16.35
CA GLN A 67 -2.78 14.16 17.50
C GLN A 67 -2.39 15.63 17.62
N LEU A 68 -2.08 16.30 16.51
CA LEU A 68 -1.77 17.73 16.51
C LEU A 68 -2.95 18.60 16.98
N SER A 69 -4.18 18.19 16.63
CA SER A 69 -5.40 18.91 16.97
C SER A 69 -5.79 18.73 18.45
N GLU A 70 -5.50 17.57 19.03
CA GLU A 70 -5.79 17.24 20.43
C GLU A 70 -4.66 17.64 21.40
N CYS A 71 -3.43 17.79 20.91
CA CYS A 71 -2.26 18.10 21.73
C CYS A 71 -2.35 19.51 22.34
N ARG A 72 -2.29 19.55 23.68
CA ARG A 72 -2.30 20.79 24.48
C ARG A 72 -0.90 21.25 24.90
N ASP A 73 0.11 20.38 24.78
CA ASP A 73 1.49 20.72 25.09
C ASP A 73 2.14 21.48 23.92
N PRO A 74 2.64 22.71 24.13
CA PRO A 74 3.22 23.52 23.06
C PRO A 74 4.44 22.89 22.38
N HIS A 75 5.27 22.15 23.12
CA HIS A 75 6.51 21.55 22.63
C HIS A 75 6.25 20.29 21.80
N GLU A 76 5.28 19.48 22.22
CA GLU A 76 4.81 18.34 21.42
C GLU A 76 4.10 18.81 20.15
N ARG A 77 3.32 19.89 20.22
CA ARG A 77 2.62 20.47 19.06
C ARG A 77 3.60 20.98 17.99
N GLU A 78 4.68 21.62 18.39
CA GLU A 78 5.77 22.07 17.49
C GLU A 78 6.44 20.89 16.77
N SER A 79 6.59 19.76 17.47
CA SER A 79 7.23 18.56 16.94
C SER A 79 6.31 17.82 15.97
N LEU A 80 5.03 17.65 16.32
CA LEU A 80 4.01 17.08 15.42
C LEU A 80 3.82 17.93 14.15
N LYS A 81 3.83 19.26 14.27
CA LYS A 81 3.74 20.17 13.13
C LYS A 81 4.93 20.03 12.17
N ARG A 82 6.14 19.88 12.70
CA ARG A 82 7.35 19.65 11.89
C ARG A 82 7.30 18.31 11.16
N GLU A 83 6.83 17.25 11.83
CA GLU A 83 6.70 15.92 11.23
C GLU A 83 5.64 15.91 10.12
N LEU A 84 4.47 16.53 10.37
CA LEU A 84 3.43 16.70 9.34
C LEU A 84 3.93 17.50 8.13
N ALA A 85 4.61 18.62 8.36
CA ALA A 85 5.17 19.43 7.27
C ALA A 85 6.16 18.61 6.42
N ARG A 86 7.01 17.79 7.05
CA ARG A 86 7.94 16.90 6.35
C ARG A 86 7.23 15.86 5.51
N MET A 87 6.14 15.28 6.03
CA MET A 87 5.34 14.29 5.30
C MET A 87 4.54 14.92 4.13
N THR A 88 4.05 16.14 4.27
CA THR A 88 3.26 16.82 3.21
C THR A 88 4.12 17.45 2.12
N PHE A 89 5.19 18.14 2.50
CA PHE A 89 5.94 19.01 1.58
C PHE A 89 7.30 18.46 1.19
N GLY A 90 7.80 17.41 1.87
CA GLY A 90 9.07 16.76 1.54
C GLY A 90 10.29 17.68 1.63
N LYS A 91 10.14 18.89 2.18
CA LYS A 91 11.16 19.92 2.35
C LYS A 91 10.82 20.84 3.51
#